data_AF-A0A1I5DQ59-F1
#
_entry.id   AF-A0A1I5DQ59-F1
#
_cell.length_a   1.000
_cell.length_b   1.000
_cell.length_c   1.000
_cell.angle_alpha   90.00
_cell.angle_beta   90.00
_cell.angle_gamma   90.00
#
_symmetry.space_group_name_H-M   'P 1'
#
loop_
_entity.id
_entity.type
_entity.pdbx_description
1 polymer ?
#
loop_
_entity_poly.entity_id
_entity_poly.type
_entity_poly.pdbx_seq_one_letter_code
_entity_poly.pdbx_strand_id
1 'polypeptide(L)'
;AVDIVQIDSARVGGVNENLAILLLAAKFDIPVCPHAGGVGLCEMVQHLSMFDYIAVSTTTENRVIEYVDHLHEHFTDPVRITNGHYLPPTAPGLSAQMHPETLKEYLYPDGPVWTARV
;
A
#
# COMPACT_ATOMS: atom_id res chain seq x y z
N ALA A 1 13.12 20.05 6.92
CA ALA A 1 13.47 19.40 5.63
C ALA A 1 12.22 18.88 4.96
N VAL A 2 11.37 18.16 5.71
CA VAL A 2 10.01 17.80 5.27
C VAL A 2 9.03 18.06 6.41
N ASP A 3 7.79 18.41 6.05
CA ASP A 3 6.67 18.57 7.00
C ASP A 3 5.82 17.28 7.07
N ILE A 4 5.96 16.39 6.10
CA ILE A 4 5.26 15.10 5.97
C ILE A 4 6.26 14.05 5.48
N VAL A 5 6.18 12.83 5.99
CA VAL A 5 6.93 11.67 5.48
C VAL A 5 6.02 10.80 4.63
N GLN A 6 6.48 10.42 3.43
CA GLN A 6 5.81 9.43 2.59
C GLN A 6 6.56 8.10 2.67
N ILE A 7 5.96 7.11 3.32
CA ILE A 7 6.47 5.73 3.32
C ILE A 7 5.92 4.95 2.13
N ASP A 8 6.59 3.85 1.78
CA ASP A 8 6.23 2.99 0.66
C ASP A 8 6.52 1.52 1.05
N SER A 9 5.57 0.63 0.78
CA SER A 9 5.63 -0.78 1.18
C SER A 9 6.68 -1.62 0.43
N ALA A 10 7.14 -1.16 -0.74
CA ALA A 10 8.03 -1.87 -1.65
C ALA A 10 9.37 -1.15 -1.94
N ARG A 11 9.52 0.12 -1.55
CA ARG A 11 10.76 0.90 -1.77
C ARG A 11 11.90 0.48 -0.86
N VAL A 12 11.59 0.27 0.42
CA VAL A 12 12.58 0.03 1.48
C VAL A 12 12.66 -1.47 1.80
N GLY A 13 13.45 -1.85 2.81
CA GLY A 13 13.66 -3.21 3.29
C GLY A 13 12.43 -3.85 3.96
N GLY A 14 11.26 -3.72 3.33
CA GLY A 14 9.99 -4.31 3.75
C GLY A 14 9.42 -3.68 5.01
N VAL A 15 8.67 -4.51 5.75
CA VAL A 15 7.99 -4.10 6.98
C VAL A 15 8.99 -3.62 8.03
N ASN A 16 10.11 -4.32 8.21
CA ASN A 16 11.11 -4.02 9.23
C ASN A 16 11.64 -2.59 9.14
N GLU A 17 12.01 -2.14 7.94
CA GLU A 17 12.52 -0.78 7.74
C GLU A 17 11.40 0.26 7.84
N ASN A 18 10.19 -0.04 7.35
CA ASN A 18 9.03 0.82 7.54
C ASN A 18 8.67 1.03 9.02
N LEU A 19 8.77 -0.01 9.86
CA LEU A 19 8.57 0.14 11.31
C LEU A 19 9.58 1.11 11.93
N ALA A 20 10.86 1.04 11.51
CA ALA A 20 11.87 1.99 11.96
C ALA A 20 11.56 3.42 11.50
N ILE A 21 11.09 3.60 10.27
CA ILE A 21 10.69 4.92 9.73
C ILE A 21 9.48 5.48 10.48
N LEU A 22 8.44 4.68 10.74
CA LEU A 22 7.27 5.09 11.52
C LEU A 22 7.66 5.54 12.93
N LEU A 23 8.49 4.76 13.62
CA LEU A 23 8.98 5.10 14.95
C LEU A 23 9.83 6.38 14.96
N LEU A 24 10.64 6.61 13.92
CA LEU A 24 11.39 7.85 13.76
C LEU A 24 10.45 9.04 13.50
N ALA A 25 9.49 8.90 12.60
CA ALA A 25 8.51 9.95 12.31
C ALA A 25 7.73 10.35 13.58
N ALA A 26 7.26 9.36 14.35
CA ALA A 26 6.61 9.58 15.63
C ALA A 26 7.52 10.26 16.67
N LYS A 27 8.79 9.83 16.77
CA LYS A 27 9.77 10.46 17.68
C LYS A 27 9.99 11.95 17.40
N PHE A 28 9.87 12.35 16.14
CA PHE A 28 10.08 13.74 15.69
C PHE A 28 8.76 14.50 15.46
N ASP A 29 7.62 13.89 15.80
CA ASP A 29 6.29 14.46 15.61
C ASP A 29 6.01 14.92 14.17
N ILE A 30 6.42 14.11 13.20
CA ILE A 30 6.17 14.35 11.77
C ILE A 30 5.06 13.41 11.28
N PRO A 31 3.98 13.92 10.68
CA PRO A 31 2.91 13.09 10.13
C PRO A 31 3.41 12.23 8.96
N VAL A 32 2.84 11.02 8.87
CA VAL A 32 3.11 10.07 7.79
C VAL A 32 1.88 10.01 6.88
N CYS A 33 2.09 10.29 5.60
CA CYS A 33 1.07 10.15 4.56
C CYS A 33 1.57 9.16 3.50
N PRO A 34 1.26 7.87 3.63
CA PRO A 34 1.88 6.84 2.80
C PRO A 34 1.60 7.00 1.31
N HIS A 35 2.61 6.70 0.51
CA HIS A 35 2.51 6.59 -0.94
C HIS A 35 1.89 5.23 -1.30
N ALA A 36 0.96 5.27 -2.24
CA ALA A 36 0.22 4.11 -2.72
C ALA A 36 0.05 4.06 -4.25
N GLY A 37 0.58 5.05 -4.97
CA GLY A 37 0.52 5.12 -6.43
C GLY A 37 1.34 4.01 -7.09
N GLY A 38 0.69 3.06 -7.72
CA GLY A 38 1.34 1.92 -8.39
C GLY A 38 0.43 0.70 -8.45
N VAL A 39 1.01 -0.47 -8.74
CA VAL A 39 0.27 -1.74 -8.75
C VAL A 39 0.46 -2.43 -7.40
N GLY A 40 -0.62 -2.61 -6.62
CA GLY A 40 -0.57 -3.33 -5.34
C GLY A 40 -0.10 -2.51 -4.14
N LEU A 41 0.34 -1.25 -4.32
CA LEU A 41 0.83 -0.44 -3.20
C LEU A 41 -0.31 -0.01 -2.27
N CYS A 42 -1.49 0.29 -2.81
CA CYS A 42 -2.72 0.52 -2.02
C CYS A 42 -3.01 -0.68 -1.11
N GLU A 43 -2.95 -1.89 -1.65
CA GLU A 43 -3.21 -3.15 -0.96
C GLU A 43 -2.26 -3.38 0.21
N MET A 44 -0.96 -3.08 0.02
CA MET A 44 0.06 -3.34 1.02
C MET A 44 0.22 -2.21 2.05
N VAL A 45 0.29 -0.94 1.61
CA VAL A 45 0.65 0.18 2.47
C VAL A 45 -0.45 0.56 3.48
N GLN A 46 -1.71 0.20 3.20
CA GLN A 46 -2.81 0.38 4.15
C GLN A 46 -2.54 -0.31 5.50
N HIS A 47 -1.88 -1.47 5.49
CA HIS A 47 -1.56 -2.24 6.71
C HIS A 47 -0.57 -1.48 7.60
N LEU A 48 0.43 -0.83 7.00
CA LEU A 48 1.41 -0.02 7.73
C LEU A 48 0.75 1.21 8.37
N SER A 49 -0.20 1.83 7.68
CA SER A 49 -0.97 2.96 8.19
C SER A 49 -1.87 2.56 9.35
N MET A 50 -2.54 1.41 9.23
CA MET A 50 -3.41 0.88 10.29
C MET A 50 -2.59 0.46 11.52
N PHE A 51 -1.40 -0.11 11.32
CA PHE A 51 -0.45 -0.37 12.40
C PHE A 51 0.02 0.92 13.08
N ASP A 52 0.42 1.94 12.31
CA ASP A 52 0.85 3.24 12.85
C ASP A 52 -0.24 3.84 13.76
N TYR A 53 -1.48 3.89 13.27
CA TYR A 53 -2.62 4.37 14.05
C TYR A 53 -2.85 3.55 15.32
N ILE A 54 -2.78 2.22 15.28
CA ILE A 54 -3.11 1.41 16.46
C ILE A 54 -1.98 1.41 17.51
N ALA A 55 -0.72 1.39 17.08
CA ALA A 55 0.40 1.02 17.94
C ALA A 55 1.51 2.08 18.06
N VAL A 56 1.51 3.13 17.24
CA VAL A 56 2.60 4.11 17.19
C VAL A 56 2.10 5.54 17.38
N SER A 57 1.37 6.10 16.40
CA SER A 57 0.97 7.51 16.40
C SER A 57 -0.36 7.78 17.10
N THR A 58 -1.25 6.78 17.18
CA THR A 58 -2.58 6.87 17.84
C THR A 58 -3.48 8.03 17.39
N THR A 59 -3.25 8.55 16.17
CA THR A 59 -4.02 9.65 15.58
C THR A 59 -4.14 9.55 14.07
N THR A 60 -5.22 10.09 13.52
CA THR A 60 -5.38 10.35 12.08
C THR A 60 -5.23 11.83 11.72
N GLU A 61 -4.93 12.69 12.70
CA GLU A 61 -4.76 14.12 12.48
C GLU A 61 -3.58 14.38 11.53
N ASN A 62 -3.81 15.20 10.50
CA ASN A 62 -2.85 15.55 9.45
C ASN A 62 -2.24 14.34 8.70
N ARG A 63 -2.93 13.19 8.69
CA ARG A 63 -2.49 11.95 8.06
C ARG A 63 -3.54 11.45 7.09
N VAL A 64 -3.10 11.02 5.91
CA VAL A 64 -3.94 10.42 4.88
C VAL A 64 -3.17 9.31 4.18
N ILE A 65 -3.88 8.30 3.67
CA ILE A 65 -3.32 7.27 2.79
C ILE A 65 -3.65 7.69 1.37
N GLU A 66 -2.65 7.77 0.49
CA GLU A 66 -2.90 7.98 -0.94
C GLU A 66 -3.76 6.84 -1.50
N TYR A 67 -4.65 7.15 -2.45
CA TYR A 67 -5.44 6.17 -3.19
C TYR A 67 -5.42 6.50 -4.68
N VAL A 68 -5.29 5.46 -5.51
CA VAL A 68 -5.36 5.56 -6.97
C VAL A 68 -6.22 4.41 -7.48
N ASP A 69 -7.31 4.70 -8.19
CA ASP A 69 -8.30 3.71 -8.66
C ASP A 69 -7.83 2.95 -9.91
N HIS A 70 -6.75 2.17 -9.78
CA HIS A 70 -6.15 1.43 -10.89
C HIS A 70 -5.69 0.03 -10.43
N LEU A 71 -6.03 -0.99 -11.21
CA LEU A 71 -5.44 -2.34 -11.17
C LEU A 71 -5.74 -3.16 -9.90
N HIS A 72 -6.70 -2.72 -9.08
CA HIS A 72 -7.16 -3.47 -7.90
C HIS A 72 -7.79 -4.82 -8.27
N GLU A 73 -8.41 -4.92 -9.46
CA GLU A 73 -9.04 -6.13 -9.99
C GLU A 73 -8.08 -7.33 -10.14
N HIS A 74 -6.78 -7.09 -10.03
CA HIS A 74 -5.74 -8.10 -10.12
C HIS A 74 -5.38 -8.77 -8.79
N PHE A 75 -5.89 -8.25 -7.67
CA PHE A 75 -5.57 -8.72 -6.32
C PHE A 75 -6.74 -9.52 -5.72
N THR A 76 -6.41 -10.57 -4.95
CA THR A 76 -7.43 -11.43 -4.33
C THR A 76 -8.13 -10.78 -3.14
N ASP A 77 -7.53 -9.74 -2.55
CA ASP A 77 -8.06 -8.96 -1.44
C ASP A 77 -7.85 -7.46 -1.74
N PRO A 78 -8.60 -6.89 -2.70
CA PRO A 78 -8.42 -5.50 -3.10
C PRO A 78 -8.85 -4.55 -1.99
N VAL A 79 -8.27 -3.34 -2.00
CA VAL A 79 -8.66 -2.29 -1.07
C VAL A 79 -10.15 -1.96 -1.20
N ARG A 80 -10.78 -1.62 -0.07
CA ARG A 80 -12.19 -1.19 -0.04
C ARG A 80 -12.26 0.22 0.48
N ILE A 81 -12.81 1.13 -0.33
CA ILE A 81 -13.00 2.53 0.02
C ILE A 81 -14.48 2.80 0.28
N THR A 82 -14.80 3.42 1.42
CA THR A 82 -16.15 3.87 1.75
C THR A 82 -16.08 5.33 2.18
N ASN A 83 -16.85 6.21 1.51
CA ASN A 83 -16.90 7.64 1.82
C ASN A 83 -15.49 8.29 1.92
N GLY A 84 -14.58 7.92 1.01
CA GLY A 84 -13.20 8.44 0.99
C GLY A 84 -12.26 7.85 2.05
N HIS A 85 -12.64 6.77 2.74
CA HIS A 85 -11.83 6.13 3.77
C HIS A 85 -11.54 4.67 3.42
N TYR A 86 -10.32 4.22 3.70
CA TYR A 86 -9.94 2.81 3.65
C TYR A 86 -10.68 2.01 4.74
N LEU A 87 -11.26 0.87 4.36
CA LEU A 87 -11.76 -0.12 5.30
C LEU A 87 -10.65 -1.10 5.67
N PRO A 88 -10.51 -1.49 6.95
CA PRO A 88 -9.53 -2.48 7.36
C PRO A 88 -9.68 -3.82 6.62
N PRO A 89 -8.59 -4.39 6.08
CA PRO A 89 -8.59 -5.74 5.52
C PRO A 89 -9.06 -6.77 6.55
N THR A 90 -9.77 -7.80 6.09
CA THR A 90 -10.28 -8.87 6.94
C THR A 90 -9.69 -10.24 6.61
N ALA A 91 -9.13 -10.40 5.41
CA ALA A 91 -8.43 -11.60 5.02
C ALA A 91 -7.02 -11.64 5.65
N PRO A 92 -6.48 -12.84 5.94
CA PRO A 92 -5.10 -12.95 6.40
C PRO A 92 -4.10 -12.60 5.29
N GLY A 93 -3.03 -11.91 5.64
CA GLY A 93 -1.93 -11.58 4.74
C GLY A 93 -1.69 -10.09 4.58
N LEU A 94 -0.84 -9.73 3.62
CA LEU A 94 -0.49 -8.33 3.27
C LEU A 94 -1.29 -7.83 2.05
N SER A 95 -2.36 -8.53 1.67
CA SER A 95 -3.19 -8.24 0.48
C SER A 95 -2.42 -8.20 -0.86
N ALA A 96 -1.15 -8.64 -0.90
CA ALA A 96 -0.28 -8.62 -2.07
C ALA A 96 -0.50 -9.79 -3.05
N GLN A 97 -1.37 -10.74 -2.72
CA GLN A 97 -1.61 -11.90 -3.57
C GLN A 97 -2.41 -11.48 -4.81
N MET A 98 -1.82 -11.73 -5.98
CA MET A 98 -2.47 -11.52 -7.27
C MET A 98 -3.22 -12.78 -7.74
N HIS A 99 -4.22 -12.60 -8.58
CA HIS A 99 -4.89 -13.70 -9.27
C HIS A 99 -3.89 -14.43 -10.20
N PRO A 100 -3.82 -15.78 -10.17
CA PRO A 100 -2.95 -16.55 -11.07
C PRO A 100 -3.19 -16.25 -12.56
N GLU A 101 -4.42 -15.92 -12.92
CA GLU A 101 -4.83 -15.55 -14.27
C GLU A 101 -4.18 -14.23 -14.70
N THR A 102 -4.16 -13.22 -13.81
CA THR A 102 -3.44 -11.97 -14.08
C THR A 102 -1.96 -12.23 -14.32
N LEU A 103 -1.33 -13.06 -13.50
CA LEU A 103 0.09 -13.37 -13.66
C LEU A 103 0.37 -14.01 -15.02
N LYS A 104 -0.49 -14.91 -15.50
CA LYS A 104 -0.35 -15.52 -16.83
C LYS A 104 -0.61 -14.52 -17.96
N GLU A 105 -1.65 -13.71 -17.83
CA GLU A 105 -2.10 -12.78 -18.87
C GLU A 105 -1.10 -11.64 -19.13
N TYR A 106 -0.51 -11.11 -18.05
CA TYR A 106 0.36 -9.94 -18.07
C TYR A 106 1.85 -10.26 -17.90
N LEU A 107 2.25 -11.55 -17.88
CA LEU A 107 3.66 -11.95 -17.79
C LEU A 107 4.46 -11.32 -18.92
N TYR A 108 5.41 -10.46 -18.62
CA TYR A 108 6.29 -9.93 -19.66
C TYR A 108 7.43 -10.92 -19.97
N PRO A 109 7.78 -11.17 -21.25
CA PRO A 109 7.14 -10.68 -22.47
C PRO A 109 6.09 -11.64 -23.06
N ASP A 110 5.95 -12.85 -22.52
CA ASP A 110 5.26 -13.96 -23.18
C ASP A 110 3.73 -14.00 -22.96
N GLY A 111 3.22 -13.15 -22.07
CA GLY A 111 1.81 -13.04 -21.74
C GLY A 111 0.96 -12.58 -22.93
N PRO A 112 -0.29 -13.05 -23.05
CA PRO A 112 -1.24 -12.65 -24.09
C PRO A 112 -1.30 -11.13 -24.35
N VAL A 113 -1.26 -10.30 -23.30
CA VAL A 113 -1.34 -8.84 -23.43
C VAL A 113 -0.15 -8.23 -24.17
N TRP A 114 1.02 -8.86 -24.08
CA TRP A 114 2.25 -8.39 -24.70
C TRP A 114 2.45 -8.97 -26.10
N THR A 115 2.17 -10.26 -26.27
CA THR A 115 2.32 -10.95 -27.56
C THR A 115 1.27 -10.51 -28.59
N ALA A 116 0.06 -10.14 -28.17
CA ALA A 116 -0.96 -9.59 -29.07
C ALA A 116 -0.64 -8.18 -29.60
N ARG A 117 0.39 -7.51 -29.06
CA ARG A 117 0.85 -6.18 -29.48
C ARG A 117 1.94 -6.22 -30.56
N VAL A 118 2.40 -7.41 -30.94
CA VAL A 118 3.47 -7.64 -31.91
C VAL A 118 2.90 -7.96 -33.29
#